data_AF-A0A4R0K825-F1
#
_entry.id   AF-A0A4R0K825-F1
#
_cell.length_a   1.000
_cell.length_b   1.000
_cell.length_c   1.000
_cell.angle_alpha   90.00
_cell.angle_beta   90.00
_cell.angle_gamma   90.00
#
_symmetry.space_group_name_H-M   'P 1'
#
loop_
_entity.id
_entity.type
_entity.pdbx_description
1 polymer ?
#
loop_
_entity_poly.entity_id
_entity_poly.type
_entity_poly.pdbx_seq_one_letter_code
_entity_poly.pdbx_strand_id
1 'polypeptide(L)'
;MNWLENRAAAKTGRAVQIPLRDTPWIPAVLENVAPDLVSALTYVVIDERDAPAGELLFVLSEWPRTDDLGRVRHRLGRVVEVSVSTNAWQTLARERRVPAELRERPPQIGDAFAMMLASRAQRQLLKPIGPIVDITAAARNAARASFYGAVAAPLDGSVAETASHDQGRLPAVTEPAEWRAHLGEAR
;
A
#
# COMPACT_ATOMS: atom_id res chain seq x y z
N MET A 1 -4.86 -29.44 25.96
CA MET A 1 -4.42 -28.11 25.47
C MET A 1 -3.56 -27.47 26.57
N ASN A 2 -2.32 -27.93 26.79
CA ASN A 2 -1.48 -27.33 27.84
C ASN A 2 0.03 -27.60 27.71
N TRP A 3 0.46 -28.65 27.00
CA TRP A 3 1.91 -28.95 26.86
C TRP A 3 2.57 -28.25 25.65
N LEU A 4 1.82 -28.04 24.55
CA LEU A 4 2.30 -27.29 23.37
C LEU A 4 2.35 -25.78 23.61
N GLU A 5 1.45 -25.21 24.42
CA GLU A 5 1.47 -23.79 24.81
C GLU A 5 2.65 -23.45 25.74
N ASN A 6 3.01 -24.37 26.64
CA ASN A 6 4.16 -24.20 27.54
C ASN A 6 5.52 -24.32 26.83
N ARG A 7 5.60 -25.08 25.72
CA ARG A 7 6.84 -25.23 24.94
C ARG A 7 7.07 -24.09 23.94
N ALA A 8 5.99 -23.45 23.49
CA ALA A 8 6.06 -22.15 22.86
C ALA A 8 6.56 -21.14 23.92
N ALA A 9 5.86 -20.94 25.03
CA ALA A 9 6.20 -19.96 26.08
C ALA A 9 7.65 -20.03 26.62
N ALA A 10 8.29 -21.21 26.59
CA ALA A 10 9.66 -21.41 27.06
C ALA A 10 10.79 -21.03 26.08
N LYS A 11 10.50 -20.60 24.84
CA LYS A 11 11.49 -20.07 23.87
C LYS A 11 11.11 -18.70 23.25
N THR A 12 10.21 -17.95 23.92
CA THR A 12 9.44 -16.72 23.54
C THR A 12 8.01 -16.96 23.09
N GLY A 13 7.66 -18.20 22.83
CA GLY A 13 6.50 -18.58 22.06
C GLY A 13 5.16 -18.13 22.61
N ARG A 14 4.70 -17.06 21.97
CA ARG A 14 3.54 -17.13 21.09
C ARG A 14 3.93 -16.50 19.77
N ALA A 15 3.46 -17.09 18.66
CA ALA A 15 3.18 -16.27 17.49
C ALA A 15 2.22 -15.20 17.99
N VAL A 16 2.69 -13.97 18.09
CA VAL A 16 1.82 -12.84 18.37
C VAL A 16 0.96 -12.70 17.12
N GLN A 17 -0.16 -13.45 17.07
CA GLN A 17 -1.31 -12.98 16.34
C GLN A 17 -1.75 -11.73 17.09
N ILE A 18 -1.09 -10.62 16.74
CA ILE A 18 -1.52 -9.29 17.13
C ILE A 18 -2.98 -9.23 16.67
N PRO A 19 -3.95 -9.06 17.58
CA PRO A 19 -5.33 -8.93 17.16
C PRO A 19 -5.36 -7.77 16.17
N LEU A 20 -5.72 -8.05 14.93
CA LEU A 20 -5.90 -6.99 13.94
C LEU A 20 -6.96 -6.07 14.53
N ARG A 21 -6.60 -4.82 14.86
CA ARG A 21 -7.60 -3.76 14.80
C ARG A 21 -8.25 -3.89 13.44
N ASP A 22 -9.55 -4.16 13.46
CA ASP A 22 -10.28 -4.43 12.25
C ASP A 22 -10.73 -3.11 11.61
N THR A 23 -9.92 -2.06 11.70
CA THR A 23 -10.25 -0.76 11.14
C THR A 23 -9.79 -0.72 9.68
N PRO A 24 -10.66 -0.31 8.74
CA PRO A 24 -10.26 -0.12 7.36
C PRO A 24 -9.14 0.91 7.29
N TRP A 25 -8.17 0.70 6.40
CA TRP A 25 -7.19 1.72 6.09
C TRP A 25 -7.87 2.86 5.32
N ILE A 26 -7.84 4.09 5.84
CA ILE A 26 -8.50 5.24 5.20
C ILE A 26 -7.41 6.17 4.65
N PRO A 27 -7.17 6.21 3.33
CA PRO A 27 -6.28 7.20 2.72
C PRO A 27 -6.92 8.60 2.80
N ALA A 28 -6.10 9.66 2.79
CA ALA A 28 -6.57 11.04 2.93
C ALA A 28 -7.69 11.42 1.93
N VAL A 29 -7.62 10.93 0.70
CA VAL A 29 -8.66 11.17 -0.34
C VAL A 29 -10.04 10.57 0.02
N LEU A 30 -10.11 9.68 1.01
CA LEU A 30 -11.33 9.04 1.51
C LEU A 30 -11.62 9.41 2.98
N GLU A 31 -10.94 10.40 3.57
CA GLU A 31 -11.07 10.73 5.01
C GLU A 31 -12.49 11.13 5.42
N ASN A 32 -13.24 11.73 4.49
CA ASN A 32 -14.61 12.18 4.69
C ASN A 32 -15.66 11.12 4.29
N VAL A 33 -15.23 9.90 3.96
CA VAL A 33 -16.12 8.79 3.61
C VAL A 33 -16.30 7.89 4.84
N ALA A 34 -17.55 7.47 5.10
CA ALA A 34 -17.85 6.59 6.23
C ALA A 34 -17.00 5.30 6.21
N PRO A 35 -16.38 4.89 7.34
CA PRO A 35 -15.50 3.72 7.38
C PRO A 35 -16.15 2.42 6.88
N ASP A 36 -17.44 2.21 7.14
CA ASP A 36 -18.17 1.03 6.66
C ASP A 36 -18.28 1.00 5.13
N LEU A 37 -18.47 2.18 4.52
CA LEU A 37 -18.50 2.30 3.06
C LEU A 37 -17.11 2.08 2.46
N VAL A 38 -16.05 2.61 3.09
CA VAL A 38 -14.66 2.37 2.67
C VAL A 38 -14.32 0.89 2.72
N SER A 39 -14.74 0.18 3.78
CA SER A 39 -14.56 -1.27 3.93
C SER A 39 -15.24 -2.08 2.83
N ALA A 40 -16.33 -1.55 2.26
CA ALA A 40 -17.06 -2.16 1.15
C ALA A 40 -16.44 -1.88 -0.23
N LEU A 41 -15.45 -0.99 -0.34
CA LEU A 41 -14.73 -0.77 -1.59
C LEU A 41 -13.83 -1.97 -1.94
N THR A 42 -13.53 -2.07 -3.23
CA THR A 42 -12.54 -3.01 -3.77
C THR A 42 -11.23 -2.26 -3.92
N TYR A 43 -10.14 -2.85 -3.41
CA TYR A 43 -8.80 -2.36 -3.64
C TYR A 43 -8.27 -2.97 -4.94
N VAL A 44 -7.96 -2.11 -5.91
CA VAL A 44 -7.63 -2.50 -7.28
C VAL A 44 -6.23 -1.98 -7.62
N VAL A 45 -5.35 -2.83 -8.15
CA VAL A 45 -3.99 -2.47 -8.56
C VAL A 45 -3.75 -2.90 -9.99
N ILE A 46 -3.01 -2.11 -10.77
CA ILE A 46 -2.45 -2.54 -12.05
C ILE A 46 -1.14 -3.28 -11.76
N ASP A 47 -1.10 -4.58 -12.01
CA ASP A 47 0.05 -5.42 -11.71
C ASP A 47 0.98 -5.55 -12.92
N GLU A 48 0.40 -5.85 -14.07
CA GLU A 48 1.13 -6.05 -15.32
C GLU A 48 0.52 -5.26 -16.47
N ARG A 49 1.34 -5.04 -17.50
CA ARG A 49 0.93 -4.47 -18.77
C ARG A 49 1.52 -5.30 -19.89
N ASP A 50 0.66 -5.99 -20.62
CA ASP A 50 1.07 -6.77 -21.78
C ASP A 50 1.31 -5.84 -22.96
N ALA A 51 2.58 -5.65 -23.31
CA ALA A 51 3.00 -5.17 -24.61
C ALA A 51 3.30 -6.39 -25.49
N PRO A 52 2.80 -6.48 -26.74
CA PRO A 52 2.24 -5.39 -27.57
C PRO A 52 0.71 -5.28 -27.58
N ALA A 53 -0.03 -6.16 -26.90
CA ALA A 53 -1.49 -6.25 -26.99
C ALA A 53 -2.23 -5.05 -26.35
N GLY A 54 -1.56 -4.28 -25.50
CA GLY A 54 -2.15 -3.11 -24.86
C GLY A 54 -3.17 -3.49 -23.77
N GLU A 55 -3.07 -4.68 -23.19
CA GLU A 55 -3.90 -5.12 -22.07
C GLU A 55 -3.25 -4.73 -20.73
N LEU A 56 -4.07 -4.42 -19.75
CA LEU A 56 -3.68 -4.15 -18.36
C LEU A 56 -4.21 -5.29 -17.50
N LEU A 57 -3.34 -5.90 -16.70
CA LEU A 57 -3.75 -6.88 -15.70
C LEU A 57 -4.07 -6.15 -14.39
N PHE A 58 -5.34 -6.21 -14.01
CA PHE A 58 -5.80 -5.67 -12.73
C PHE A 58 -5.91 -6.79 -11.70
N VAL A 59 -5.38 -6.52 -10.51
CA VAL A 59 -5.47 -7.36 -9.32
C VAL A 59 -6.45 -6.73 -8.35
N LEU A 60 -7.52 -7.46 -8.02
CA LEU A 60 -8.62 -7.02 -7.17
C LEU A 60 -8.56 -7.76 -5.85
N SER A 61 -8.71 -7.03 -4.75
CA SER A 61 -8.77 -7.59 -3.40
C SER A 61 -9.82 -6.89 -2.54
N GLU A 62 -10.09 -7.48 -1.38
CA GLU A 62 -10.82 -6.78 -0.31
C GLU A 62 -10.06 -5.54 0.14
N TRP A 63 -10.79 -4.59 0.72
CA TRP A 63 -10.18 -3.39 1.27
C TRP A 63 -9.19 -3.73 2.40
N PRO A 64 -7.96 -3.18 2.38
CA PRO A 64 -6.98 -3.47 3.41
C PRO A 64 -7.33 -2.78 4.75
N ARG A 65 -6.73 -3.29 5.82
CA ARG A 65 -6.94 -2.83 7.20
C ARG A 65 -5.64 -2.37 7.83
N THR A 66 -5.72 -1.57 8.87
CA THR A 66 -4.54 -1.18 9.66
C THR A 66 -4.42 -2.02 10.91
N ASP A 67 -3.23 -2.57 11.16
CA ASP A 67 -2.95 -3.23 12.45
C ASP A 67 -2.69 -2.21 13.58
N ASP A 68 -2.43 -2.70 14.79
CA ASP A 68 -2.18 -1.85 15.97
C ASP A 68 -0.95 -0.95 15.83
N LEU A 69 -0.05 -1.26 14.89
CA LEU A 69 1.13 -0.46 14.58
C LEU A 69 0.88 0.50 13.40
N GLY A 70 -0.38 0.64 12.97
CA GLY A 70 -0.77 1.49 11.84
C GLY A 70 -0.33 0.95 10.48
N ARG A 71 0.14 -0.30 10.40
CA ARG A 71 0.61 -0.89 9.14
C ARG A 71 -0.57 -1.39 8.32
N VAL A 72 -0.53 -1.15 7.01
CA VAL A 72 -1.56 -1.62 6.09
C VAL A 72 -1.37 -3.11 5.81
N ARG A 73 -2.43 -3.88 6.02
CA ARG A 73 -2.48 -5.33 5.86
C ARG A 73 -3.63 -5.72 4.96
N HIS A 74 -3.34 -6.54 3.97
CA HIS A 74 -4.38 -7.26 3.24
C HIS A 74 -4.71 -8.53 4.00
N ARG A 75 -6.00 -8.82 4.18
CA ARG A 75 -6.41 -10.14 4.64
C ARG A 75 -6.00 -11.18 3.59
N LEU A 76 -5.66 -12.38 4.06
CA LEU A 76 -5.49 -13.55 3.20
C LEU A 76 -6.87 -13.94 2.65
N GLY A 77 -7.31 -13.20 1.65
CA GLY A 77 -8.57 -13.39 0.95
C GLY A 77 -8.33 -13.80 -0.50
N ARG A 78 -9.40 -14.13 -1.19
CA ARG A 78 -9.34 -14.45 -2.62
C ARG A 78 -9.00 -13.17 -3.40
N VAL A 79 -7.88 -13.22 -4.12
CA VAL A 79 -7.52 -12.23 -5.14
C VAL A 79 -8.18 -12.62 -6.46
N VAL A 80 -8.63 -11.61 -7.22
CA VAL A 80 -9.21 -11.81 -8.55
C VAL A 80 -8.41 -11.00 -9.56
N GLU A 81 -7.99 -11.65 -10.63
CA GLU A 81 -7.32 -11.03 -11.76
C GLU A 81 -8.31 -10.74 -12.88
N VAL A 82 -8.20 -9.57 -13.49
CA VAL A 82 -9.04 -9.11 -14.60
C VAL A 82 -8.17 -8.42 -15.63
N SER A 83 -8.16 -8.92 -16.86
CA SER A 83 -7.53 -8.23 -18.00
C SER A 83 -8.48 -7.20 -18.59
N VAL A 84 -7.99 -5.98 -18.80
CA VAL A 84 -8.76 -4.89 -19.41
C VAL A 84 -7.89 -4.15 -20.42
N SER A 85 -8.45 -3.90 -21.61
CA SER A 85 -7.72 -3.16 -22.63
C SER A 85 -7.39 -1.74 -22.16
N THR A 86 -6.20 -1.26 -22.49
CA THR A 86 -5.72 0.08 -22.11
C THR A 86 -6.70 1.15 -22.59
N ASN A 87 -7.26 0.99 -23.79
CA ASN A 87 -8.23 1.93 -24.35
C ASN A 87 -9.55 1.94 -23.57
N ALA A 88 -10.09 0.76 -23.24
CA ALA A 88 -11.32 0.66 -22.45
C ALA A 88 -11.12 1.26 -21.04
N TRP A 89 -9.97 0.96 -20.42
CA TRP A 89 -9.60 1.58 -19.16
C TRP A 89 -9.50 3.10 -19.26
N GLN A 90 -8.80 3.62 -20.28
CA GLN A 90 -8.62 5.06 -20.44
C GLN A 90 -9.96 5.78 -20.62
N THR A 91 -10.88 5.22 -21.42
CA THR A 91 -12.24 5.76 -21.58
C THR A 91 -12.98 5.79 -20.23
N LEU A 92 -12.94 4.67 -19.49
CA LEU A 92 -13.60 4.58 -18.18
C LEU A 92 -13.00 5.57 -17.16
N ALA A 93 -11.67 5.70 -17.13
CA ALA A 93 -10.96 6.61 -16.24
C ALA A 93 -11.27 8.08 -16.56
N ARG A 94 -11.36 8.45 -17.83
CA ARG A 94 -11.74 9.82 -18.24
C ARG A 94 -13.09 10.26 -17.70
N GLU A 95 -14.04 9.34 -17.67
CA GLU A 95 -15.40 9.64 -17.20
C GLU A 95 -15.51 9.66 -15.68
N ARG A 96 -14.80 8.76 -14.98
CA ARG A 96 -15.12 8.40 -13.59
C ARG A 96 -14.00 8.63 -12.59
N ARG A 97 -12.78 8.91 -13.05
CA ARG A 97 -11.62 9.05 -12.14
C ARG A 97 -11.72 10.31 -11.31
N VAL A 98 -11.37 10.15 -10.04
CA VAL A 98 -11.27 11.19 -9.02
C VAL A 98 -9.87 11.08 -8.38
N PRO A 99 -9.16 12.19 -8.18
CA PRO A 99 -9.55 13.56 -8.52
C PRO A 99 -9.50 13.82 -10.04
N ALA A 100 -10.23 14.83 -10.51
CA ALA A 100 -10.54 15.01 -11.93
C ALA A 100 -9.29 15.33 -12.78
N GLU A 101 -8.28 15.93 -12.17
CA GLU A 101 -7.00 16.28 -12.81
C GLU A 101 -6.22 15.04 -13.25
N LEU A 102 -6.50 13.88 -12.66
CA LEU A 102 -5.87 12.61 -13.03
C LEU A 102 -6.62 11.85 -14.13
N ARG A 103 -7.76 12.34 -14.61
CA ARG A 103 -8.59 11.65 -15.63
C ARG A 103 -7.84 11.33 -16.93
N GLU A 104 -6.94 12.23 -17.33
CA GLU A 104 -6.12 12.06 -18.53
C GLU A 104 -4.80 11.32 -18.27
N ARG A 105 -4.43 11.08 -17.01
CA ARG A 105 -3.16 10.42 -16.68
C ARG A 105 -3.18 8.97 -17.22
N PRO A 106 -2.21 8.58 -18.06
CA PRO A 106 -2.12 7.20 -18.54
C PRO A 106 -1.97 6.19 -17.40
N PRO A 107 -2.50 4.97 -17.55
CA PRO A 107 -2.29 3.88 -16.59
C PRO A 107 -0.81 3.50 -16.51
N GLN A 108 -0.35 3.25 -15.28
CA GLN A 108 0.99 2.75 -14.99
C GLN A 108 0.91 1.51 -14.11
N ILE A 109 1.88 0.62 -14.23
CA ILE A 109 2.07 -0.49 -13.30
C ILE A 109 2.25 0.07 -11.88
N GLY A 110 1.57 -0.56 -10.92
CA GLY A 110 1.51 -0.13 -9.53
C GLY A 110 0.55 1.03 -9.26
N ASP A 111 -0.22 1.49 -10.26
CA ASP A 111 -1.36 2.37 -9.97
C ASP A 111 -2.39 1.63 -9.12
N ALA A 112 -2.93 2.32 -8.12
CA ALA A 112 -3.89 1.77 -7.17
C ALA A 112 -5.16 2.61 -7.10
N PHE A 113 -6.30 1.94 -7.04
CA PHE A 113 -7.63 2.55 -7.08
C PHE A 113 -8.56 1.95 -6.03
N ALA A 114 -9.46 2.80 -5.52
CA ALA A 114 -10.63 2.36 -4.77
C ALA A 114 -11.86 2.38 -5.69
N MET A 115 -12.54 1.24 -5.80
CA MET A 115 -13.71 1.09 -6.66
C MET A 115 -14.83 0.32 -5.96
N MET A 116 -16.06 0.78 -6.06
CA MET A 116 -17.23 -0.04 -5.79
C MET A 116 -17.54 -0.85 -7.05
N LEU A 117 -17.60 -2.18 -6.98
CA LEU A 117 -17.88 -3.04 -8.14
C LEU A 117 -19.22 -3.74 -7.97
N ALA A 118 -19.98 -3.90 -9.06
CA ALA A 118 -21.25 -4.64 -9.03
C ALA A 118 -21.08 -6.10 -8.60
N SER A 119 -19.94 -6.70 -8.94
CA SER A 119 -19.52 -8.00 -8.46
C SER A 119 -18.00 -8.10 -8.53
N ARG A 120 -17.36 -8.45 -7.41
CA ARG A 120 -15.91 -8.70 -7.36
C ARG A 120 -15.52 -10.04 -8.00
N ALA A 121 -16.48 -10.95 -8.21
CA ALA A 121 -16.23 -12.30 -8.71
C ALA A 121 -16.22 -12.40 -10.25
N GLN A 122 -16.65 -11.34 -10.96
CA GLN A 122 -16.68 -11.33 -12.42
C GLN A 122 -15.28 -11.05 -12.98
N ARG A 123 -14.66 -12.08 -13.54
CA ARG A 123 -13.29 -12.07 -14.07
C ARG A 123 -13.08 -11.28 -15.37
N GLN A 124 -14.15 -10.76 -15.98
CA GLN A 124 -14.09 -10.27 -17.36
C GLN A 124 -14.25 -8.76 -17.51
N LEU A 125 -14.81 -8.03 -16.53
CA LEU A 125 -15.07 -6.60 -16.73
C LEU A 125 -14.99 -5.81 -15.42
N LEU A 126 -14.10 -4.82 -15.36
CA LEU A 126 -14.17 -3.75 -14.37
C LEU A 126 -15.44 -2.92 -14.64
N LYS A 127 -16.50 -3.19 -13.86
CA LYS A 127 -17.77 -2.44 -13.91
C LYS A 127 -17.98 -1.66 -12.61
N PRO A 128 -17.33 -0.50 -12.45
CA PRO A 128 -17.51 0.30 -11.25
C PRO A 128 -18.95 0.84 -11.16
N ILE A 129 -19.54 0.73 -9.97
CA ILE A 129 -20.76 1.43 -9.57
C ILE A 129 -20.30 2.75 -8.94
N GLY A 130 -20.20 3.79 -9.75
CA GLY A 130 -19.78 5.12 -9.29
C GLY A 130 -18.32 5.46 -9.62
N PRO A 131 -17.66 6.30 -8.80
CA PRO A 131 -16.35 6.88 -9.11
C PRO A 131 -15.21 5.86 -9.00
N ILE A 132 -14.13 6.14 -9.71
CA ILE A 132 -12.84 5.47 -9.58
C ILE A 132 -11.93 6.41 -8.79
N VAL A 133 -11.69 6.13 -7.52
CA VAL A 133 -10.84 6.99 -6.68
C VAL A 133 -9.40 6.54 -6.84
N ASP A 134 -8.54 7.42 -7.35
CA ASP A 134 -7.10 7.19 -7.41
C ASP A 134 -6.49 7.34 -6.02
N ILE A 135 -5.96 6.23 -5.51
CA ILE A 135 -5.29 6.15 -4.20
C ILE A 135 -3.80 5.86 -4.36
N THR A 136 -3.25 5.98 -5.57
CA THR A 136 -1.88 5.55 -5.92
C THR A 136 -0.83 6.18 -5.01
N ALA A 137 -0.91 7.49 -4.78
CA ALA A 137 0.06 8.19 -3.92
C ALA A 137 0.00 7.69 -2.47
N ALA A 138 -1.21 7.50 -1.93
CA ALA A 138 -1.41 7.00 -0.57
C ALA A 138 -0.95 5.54 -0.44
N ALA A 139 -1.28 4.70 -1.42
CA ALA A 139 -0.84 3.31 -1.48
C ALA A 139 0.69 3.19 -1.54
N ARG A 140 1.35 3.99 -2.38
CA ARG A 140 2.83 4.03 -2.43
C ARG A 140 3.46 4.46 -1.12
N ASN A 141 2.89 5.47 -0.45
CA ASN A 141 3.38 5.90 0.86
C ASN A 141 3.20 4.81 1.93
N ALA A 142 2.04 4.14 1.94
CA ALA A 142 1.79 3.02 2.85
C ALA A 142 2.72 1.83 2.58
N ALA A 143 2.99 1.51 1.32
CA ALA A 143 3.94 0.48 0.93
C ALA A 143 5.37 0.83 1.36
N ARG A 144 5.81 2.08 1.15
CA ARG A 144 7.12 2.58 1.64
C ARG A 144 7.24 2.49 3.15
N ALA A 145 6.23 2.95 3.88
CA ALA A 145 6.21 2.87 5.34
C ALA A 145 6.27 1.41 5.83
N SER A 146 5.54 0.51 5.18
CA SER A 146 5.54 -0.92 5.49
C SER A 146 6.89 -1.57 5.19
N PHE A 147 7.52 -1.22 4.06
CA PHE A 147 8.85 -1.68 3.68
C PHE A 147 9.89 -1.20 4.69
N TYR A 148 9.95 0.10 4.98
CA TYR A 148 10.87 0.65 5.96
C TYR A 148 10.66 0.06 7.35
N GLY A 149 9.41 -0.14 7.79
CA GLY A 149 9.12 -0.82 9.05
C GLY A 149 9.53 -2.30 9.08
N ALA A 150 9.61 -2.96 7.92
CA ALA A 150 10.05 -4.36 7.83
C ALA A 150 11.57 -4.51 7.79
N VAL A 151 12.29 -3.55 7.18
CA VAL A 151 13.75 -3.58 7.06
C VAL A 151 14.49 -2.83 8.17
N ALA A 152 13.80 -1.95 8.90
CA ALA A 152 14.38 -1.31 10.07
C ALA A 152 14.72 -2.37 11.11
N ALA A 153 15.99 -2.40 11.54
CA ALA A 153 16.37 -3.20 12.69
C ALA A 153 15.50 -2.78 13.88
N PRO A 154 14.95 -3.73 14.66
CA PRO A 154 14.31 -3.36 15.91
C PRO A 154 15.34 -2.60 16.74
N LEU A 155 15.04 -1.34 17.06
CA LEU A 155 15.85 -0.59 18.00
C LEU A 155 15.82 -1.37 19.30
N ASP A 156 16.96 -1.90 19.70
CA ASP A 156 17.12 -2.42 21.06
C ASP A 156 16.75 -1.29 22.04
N GLY A 157 16.07 -1.61 23.14
CA GLY A 157 15.62 -0.62 24.12
C GLY A 157 16.79 0.22 24.65
N SER A 158 18.00 -0.36 24.66
CA SER A 158 19.26 0.32 24.97
C SER A 158 19.57 1.50 24.03
N VAL A 159 19.15 1.45 22.76
CA VAL A 159 19.38 2.52 21.76
C VAL A 159 18.33 3.63 21.89
N ALA A 160 17.10 3.29 22.27
CA ALA A 160 16.02 4.26 22.46
C ALA A 160 16.22 5.15 23.71
N GLU A 161 16.76 4.59 24.79
CA GLU A 161 17.13 5.37 25.99
C GLU A 161 18.29 6.33 25.74
N THR A 162 19.22 5.95 24.85
CA THR A 162 20.35 6.79 24.45
C THR A 162 19.89 7.98 23.58
N ALA A 163 18.91 7.78 22.69
CA ALA A 163 18.38 8.84 21.82
C ALA A 163 17.51 9.89 22.54
N SER A 164 16.94 9.54 23.70
CA SER A 164 16.10 10.48 24.47
C SER A 164 16.90 11.44 25.36
N HIS A 165 18.21 11.20 25.55
CA HIS A 165 19.10 12.05 26.35
C HIS A 165 20.00 12.99 25.53
N ASP A 166 19.95 12.91 24.20
CA ASP A 166 20.79 13.73 23.33
C ASP A 166 19.94 14.66 22.46
N GLN A 167 19.46 15.75 23.07
CA GLN A 167 19.12 16.98 22.32
C GLN A 167 20.38 17.76 21.90
N GLY A 168 21.53 17.08 21.81
CA GLY A 168 22.73 17.58 21.16
C GLY A 168 22.44 17.75 19.66
N ARG A 169 22.47 19.01 19.22
CA ARG A 169 22.52 19.41 17.82
C ARG A 169 23.47 18.46 17.07
N LEU A 170 22.92 17.63 16.16
CA LEU A 170 23.72 16.72 15.33
C LEU A 170 24.89 17.54 14.73
N PRO A 171 26.15 17.09 14.86
CA PRO A 171 27.26 17.78 14.23
C PRO A 171 27.00 17.82 12.73
N ALA A 172 27.25 18.98 12.12
CA ALA A 172 27.12 19.13 10.68
C ALA A 172 27.94 18.04 9.98
N VAL A 173 27.26 17.18 9.22
CA VAL A 173 27.93 16.18 8.39
C VAL A 173 28.61 16.94 7.27
N THR A 174 29.94 17.08 7.37
CA THR A 174 30.74 17.63 6.28
C THR A 174 30.71 16.64 5.13
N GLU A 175 30.18 17.09 4.00
CA GLU A 175 30.09 16.30 2.75
C GLU A 175 31.45 15.65 2.42
N PRO A 176 31.52 14.30 2.33
CA PRO A 176 32.76 13.59 2.00
C PRO A 176 33.34 14.02 0.66
N ALA A 177 34.66 14.21 0.59
CA ALA A 177 35.35 14.67 -0.62
C ALA A 177 35.13 13.72 -1.82
N GLU A 178 34.94 12.42 -1.57
CA GLU A 178 34.61 11.42 -2.58
C GLU A 178 33.27 11.67 -3.29
N TRP A 179 32.30 12.32 -2.65
CA TRP A 179 31.00 12.61 -3.26
C TRP A 179 31.09 13.71 -4.32
N ARG A 180 31.98 14.69 -4.12
CA ARG A 180 32.25 15.72 -5.15
C ARG A 180 32.98 15.17 -6.35
N ALA A 181 33.86 14.18 -6.16
CA ALA A 181 34.57 13.53 -7.26
C ALA A 181 33.59 12.85 -8.23
N HIS A 182 32.53 12.24 -7.71
CA HIS A 182 31.52 11.57 -8.52
C HIS A 182 30.59 12.52 -9.29
N LEU A 183 30.43 13.77 -8.83
CA LEU A 183 29.64 14.80 -9.54
C LEU A 183 30.44 15.55 -10.62
N GLY A 184 31.77 15.42 -10.62
CA GLY A 184 32.67 16.07 -11.58
C GLY A 184 32.90 15.29 -12.89
N GLU A 185 32.58 13.98 -12.92
CA GLU A 185 32.75 13.13 -14.11
C GLU A 185 31.54 13.14 -15.06
N ALA A 186 30.49 13.88 -14.72
CA ALA A 186 29.27 14.02 -15.54
C ALA A 186 29.22 15.34 -16.34
N ARG A 187 30.35 15.81 -16.86
CA ARG A 187 30.42 16.91 -17.83
C ARG A 187 31.32 16.61 -19.01
#